data_AF-A0A924ULG3-F1
#
_entry.id   AF-A0A924ULG3-F1
#
_cell.length_a   1.000
_cell.length_b   1.000
_cell.length_c   1.000
_cell.angle_alpha   90.00
_cell.angle_beta   90.00
_cell.angle_gamma   90.00
#
_symmetry.space_group_name_H-M   'P 1'
#
loop_
_entity.id
_entity.type
_entity.pdbx_description
1 polymer ?
#
loop_
_entity_poly.entity_id
_entity_poly.type
_entity_poly.pdbx_seq_one_letter_code
_entity_poly.pdbx_strand_id
1 'polypeptide(L)'
;MANNEENIKLVQYLDGELNDRDAADLESQLAADSSLRNELENLRLAKMAVQSYGLKKQVASVHNQMMLKLNTEKESIRLRPMIRTFLSVAASVLIILFSVGFYEYAGISGESIYKDSFQPYRAGQTREAGINTASTVEKAFVSNQPKQVINEFEKITTPSEKEYFYAGQSFLNTSQPKKAIRCFNSIISNPSSTLFKEESEYYLAMSYLKNRQASKAYPLFNLIYKNKDHLFNERVSIWFLYRVKFASWKSS
;
A
#
# COMPACT_ATOMS: atom_id res chain seq x y z
N MET A 1 80.78 28.33 -21.29
CA MET A 1 80.85 28.49 -19.81
C MET A 1 79.81 29.49 -19.31
N ALA A 2 79.38 30.50 -20.08
CA ALA A 2 78.36 31.48 -19.67
C ALA A 2 76.95 30.90 -19.38
N ASN A 3 76.45 29.95 -20.19
CA ASN A 3 75.09 29.38 -20.00
C ASN A 3 74.83 28.69 -18.65
N ASN A 4 75.86 28.22 -17.94
CA ASN A 4 75.66 27.45 -16.71
C ASN A 4 75.41 28.36 -15.50
N GLU A 5 76.07 29.52 -15.45
CA GLU A 5 75.85 30.52 -14.38
C GLU A 5 74.47 31.17 -14.49
N GLU A 6 74.01 31.41 -15.72
CA GLU A 6 72.69 31.97 -16.02
C GLU A 6 71.58 31.00 -15.59
N ASN A 7 71.71 29.71 -15.91
CA ASN A 7 70.75 28.69 -15.50
C ASN A 7 70.69 28.52 -13.97
N ILE A 8 71.83 28.58 -13.28
CA ILE A 8 71.88 28.55 -11.80
C ILE A 8 71.11 29.73 -11.20
N LYS A 9 71.27 30.96 -11.74
CA LYS A 9 70.53 32.14 -11.28
C LYS A 9 69.02 31.98 -11.51
N LEU A 10 68.60 31.42 -12.64
CA LEU A 10 67.18 31.16 -12.91
C LEU A 10 66.58 30.14 -11.93
N VAL A 11 67.33 29.09 -11.60
CA VAL A 11 66.90 28.08 -10.61
C VAL A 11 66.80 28.70 -9.21
N GLN A 12 67.81 29.45 -8.77
CA GLN A 12 67.79 30.15 -7.48
C GLN A 12 66.62 31.15 -7.39
N TYR A 13 66.31 31.85 -8.49
CA TYR A 13 65.14 32.71 -8.58
C TYR A 13 63.82 31.92 -8.45
N LEU A 14 63.70 30.76 -9.12
CA LEU A 14 62.53 29.88 -9.00
C LEU A 14 62.37 29.24 -7.60
N ASP A 15 63.46 29.08 -6.87
CA ASP A 15 63.50 28.55 -5.50
C ASP A 15 63.34 29.66 -4.45
N GLY A 16 63.41 30.93 -4.83
CA GLY A 16 63.29 32.09 -3.93
C GLY A 16 64.56 32.35 -3.11
N GLU A 17 65.70 31.85 -3.57
CA GLU A 17 67.00 31.93 -2.89
C GLU A 17 67.88 33.09 -3.37
N LEU A 18 67.43 33.85 -4.37
CA LEU A 18 68.12 35.03 -4.89
C LEU A 18 67.89 36.24 -3.96
N ASN A 19 68.92 37.05 -3.72
CA ASN A 19 68.77 38.28 -2.94
C ASN A 19 68.00 39.36 -3.71
N ASP A 20 67.44 40.34 -3.00
CA ASP A 20 66.57 41.37 -3.57
C ASP A 20 67.23 42.18 -4.71
N ARG A 21 68.55 42.40 -4.62
CA ARG A 21 69.30 43.17 -5.62
C ARG A 21 69.49 42.37 -6.91
N ASP A 22 69.89 41.11 -6.79
CA ASP A 22 70.13 40.23 -7.93
C ASP A 22 68.81 39.80 -8.59
N ALA A 23 67.71 39.74 -7.82
CA ALA A 23 66.37 39.49 -8.34
C ALA A 23 65.88 40.64 -9.22
N ALA A 24 66.06 41.88 -8.76
CA ALA A 24 65.71 43.06 -9.55
C ALA A 24 66.53 43.17 -10.85
N ASP A 25 67.82 42.81 -10.81
CA ASP A 25 68.68 42.76 -12.00
C ASP A 25 68.22 41.69 -12.99
N LEU A 26 67.89 40.49 -12.51
CA LEU A 26 67.38 39.39 -13.33
C LEU A 26 66.00 39.71 -13.93
N GLU A 27 65.09 40.34 -13.18
CA GLU A 27 63.79 40.79 -13.68
C GLU A 27 63.94 41.83 -14.81
N SER A 28 64.91 42.74 -14.69
CA SER A 28 65.23 43.69 -15.77
C SER A 28 65.76 42.97 -17.02
N GLN A 29 66.57 41.92 -16.86
CA GLN A 29 67.08 41.12 -17.98
C GLN A 29 65.98 40.29 -18.63
N LEU A 30 65.07 39.70 -17.85
CA LEU A 30 63.89 38.98 -18.33
C LEU A 30 62.92 39.90 -19.11
N ALA A 31 62.82 41.18 -18.74
CA ALA A 31 62.01 42.14 -19.47
C ALA A 31 62.58 42.46 -20.86
N ALA A 32 63.90 42.45 -21.00
CA ALA A 32 64.60 42.78 -22.24
C ALA A 32 64.79 41.58 -23.17
N ASP A 33 64.97 40.37 -22.64
CA ASP A 33 65.32 39.18 -23.40
C ASP A 33 64.17 38.16 -23.47
N SER A 34 63.71 37.84 -24.68
CA SER A 34 62.67 36.82 -24.92
C SER A 34 63.18 35.39 -24.79
N SER A 35 64.46 35.13 -25.11
CA SER A 35 65.09 33.81 -24.98
C SER A 35 65.23 33.43 -23.51
N LEU A 36 65.68 34.38 -22.68
CA LEU A 36 65.84 34.17 -21.24
C LEU A 36 64.50 33.86 -20.54
N ARG A 37 63.42 34.51 -20.97
CA ARG A 37 62.05 34.19 -20.49
C ARG A 37 61.61 32.78 -20.85
N ASN A 38 61.90 32.33 -22.07
CA ASN A 38 61.56 30.96 -22.48
C ASN A 38 62.34 29.93 -21.68
N GLU A 39 63.61 30.20 -21.34
CA GLU A 39 64.42 29.31 -20.50
C GLU A 39 63.86 29.22 -19.07
N LEU A 40 63.48 30.36 -18.48
CA LEU A 40 62.81 30.39 -17.16
C LEU A 40 61.49 29.59 -17.18
N GLU A 41 60.68 29.75 -18.23
CA GLU A 41 59.42 29.01 -18.39
C GLU A 41 59.65 27.50 -18.50
N ASN A 42 60.66 27.09 -19.28
CA ASN A 42 61.04 25.69 -19.41
C ASN A 42 61.48 25.08 -18.07
N LEU A 43 62.30 25.80 -17.30
CA LEU A 43 62.73 25.38 -15.97
C LEU A 43 61.55 25.27 -14.99
N ARG A 44 60.61 26.23 -15.05
CA ARG A 44 59.38 26.20 -14.25
C ARG A 44 58.51 24.98 -14.60
N LEU A 45 58.35 24.67 -15.88
CA LEU A 45 57.61 23.49 -16.35
C LEU A 45 58.28 22.19 -15.87
N ALA A 46 59.61 22.09 -16.00
CA ALA A 46 60.36 20.94 -15.52
C ALA A 46 60.21 20.74 -14.00
N LYS A 47 60.31 21.83 -13.21
CA LYS A 47 60.10 21.80 -11.75
C LYS A 47 58.70 21.30 -11.39
N MET A 48 57.66 21.83 -12.04
CA MET A 48 56.28 21.38 -11.82
C MET A 48 56.08 19.91 -12.18
N ALA A 49 56.70 19.43 -13.27
CA ALA A 49 56.63 18.02 -13.66
C ALA A 49 57.27 17.09 -12.62
N VAL A 50 58.44 17.45 -12.09
CA VAL A 50 59.13 16.69 -11.04
C VAL A 50 58.30 16.67 -9.74
N GLN A 51 57.76 17.81 -9.32
CA GLN A 51 56.91 17.92 -8.13
C GLN A 51 55.62 17.09 -8.27
N SER A 52 54.95 17.18 -9.42
CA SER A 52 53.75 16.40 -9.73
C SER A 52 54.03 14.90 -9.72
N TYR A 53 55.17 14.47 -10.28
CA TYR A 53 55.58 13.07 -10.25
C TYR A 53 55.85 12.58 -8.81
N GLY A 54 56.55 13.38 -8.01
CA GLY A 54 56.79 13.09 -6.59
C GLY A 54 55.50 12.96 -5.78
N LEU A 55 54.57 13.90 -5.95
CA LEU A 55 53.26 13.89 -5.29
C LEU A 55 52.43 12.67 -5.70
N LYS A 56 52.38 12.36 -7.00
CA LYS A 56 51.70 11.17 -7.52
C LYS A 56 52.24 9.88 -6.88
N LYS A 57 53.55 9.78 -6.69
CA LYS A 57 54.19 8.62 -6.04
C LYS A 57 53.81 8.51 -4.56
N GLN A 58 53.75 9.63 -3.82
CA GLN A 58 53.31 9.64 -2.42
C GLN A 58 51.82 9.28 -2.28
N VAL A 59 50.96 9.85 -3.13
CA VAL A 59 49.53 9.52 -3.13
C VAL A 59 49.32 8.05 -3.48
N ALA A 60 50.06 7.50 -4.45
CA ALA A 60 49.98 6.09 -4.82
C ALA A 60 50.43 5.17 -3.67
N SER A 61 51.47 5.52 -2.92
CA SER A 61 51.92 4.70 -1.78
C SER A 61 50.92 4.74 -0.62
N VAL A 62 50.35 5.91 -0.30
CA VAL A 62 49.29 6.06 0.72
C VAL A 62 48.03 5.32 0.29
N HIS A 63 47.63 5.45 -0.98
CA HIS A 63 46.48 4.74 -1.53
C HIS A 63 46.69 3.22 -1.45
N ASN A 64 47.87 2.71 -1.82
CA ASN A 64 48.18 1.29 -1.71
C ASN A 64 48.16 0.80 -0.25
N GLN A 65 48.71 1.56 0.70
CA GLN A 65 48.65 1.22 2.12
C GLN A 65 47.21 1.22 2.65
N MET A 66 46.39 2.19 2.24
CA MET A 66 44.97 2.25 2.59
C MET A 66 44.20 1.07 2.00
N MET A 67 44.44 0.73 0.73
CA MET A 67 43.81 -0.40 0.05
C MET A 67 44.23 -1.75 0.66
N LEU A 68 45.49 -1.89 1.10
CA LEU A 68 45.93 -3.08 1.85
C LEU A 68 45.18 -3.22 3.17
N LYS A 69 45.00 -2.13 3.94
CA LYS A 69 44.20 -2.16 5.17
C LYS A 69 42.73 -2.49 4.90
N LEU A 70 42.10 -1.84 3.92
CA LEU A 70 40.70 -2.09 3.56
C LEU A 70 40.45 -3.52 3.04
N ASN A 71 41.40 -4.11 2.33
CA ASN A 71 41.30 -5.51 1.88
C ASN A 71 41.58 -6.52 2.99
N THR A 72 42.37 -6.15 4.00
CA THR A 72 42.66 -7.01 5.16
C THR A 72 41.54 -6.94 6.21
N GLU A 73 40.84 -5.80 6.29
CA GLU A 73 39.76 -5.51 7.25
C GLU A 73 38.35 -5.63 6.64
N LYS A 74 38.25 -6.26 5.45
CA LYS A 74 36.96 -6.72 4.93
C LYS A 74 36.58 -7.99 5.70
N GLU A 75 36.32 -7.84 6.99
CA GLU A 75 35.50 -8.80 7.71
C GLU A 75 34.14 -8.80 6.99
N SER A 76 33.99 -9.73 6.05
CA SER A 76 32.66 -10.17 5.65
C SER A 76 31.93 -10.42 6.95
N ILE A 77 30.82 -9.72 7.20
CA ILE A 77 29.92 -10.08 8.29
C ILE A 77 29.46 -11.50 7.95
N ARG A 78 30.22 -12.49 8.42
CA ARG A 78 29.88 -13.89 8.36
C ARG A 78 28.77 -14.00 9.38
N LEU A 79 27.55 -13.69 8.92
CA LEU A 79 26.36 -14.16 9.59
C LEU A 79 26.62 -15.64 9.84
N ARG A 80 26.72 -16.02 11.12
CA ARG A 80 26.94 -17.41 11.50
C ARG A 80 25.95 -18.26 10.69
N PRO A 81 26.35 -19.41 10.13
CA PRO A 81 25.49 -20.21 9.26
C PRO A 81 24.14 -20.55 9.93
N MET A 82 24.12 -20.61 11.26
CA MET A 82 22.93 -20.71 12.08
C MET A 82 21.96 -19.52 11.94
N ILE A 83 22.45 -18.27 11.95
CA ILE A 83 21.61 -17.07 11.78
C ILE A 83 21.03 -17.02 10.36
N ARG A 84 21.82 -17.40 9.35
CA ARG A 84 21.37 -17.46 7.95
C ARG A 84 20.30 -18.53 7.73
N THR A 85 20.42 -19.69 8.39
CA THR A 85 19.40 -20.74 8.36
C THR A 85 18.13 -20.33 9.11
N PHE A 86 18.23 -19.74 10.30
CA PHE A 86 17.07 -19.19 11.01
C PHE A 86 16.34 -18.09 10.21
N LEU A 87 17.09 -17.18 9.58
CA LEU A 87 16.51 -16.12 8.75
C LEU A 87 15.82 -16.69 7.50
N SER A 88 16.42 -17.71 6.86
CA SER A 88 15.82 -18.42 5.73
C SER A 88 14.55 -19.19 6.13
N VAL A 89 14.56 -19.82 7.31
CA VAL A 89 13.39 -20.52 7.85
C VAL A 89 12.28 -19.52 8.15
N ALA A 90 12.58 -18.41 8.82
CA ALA A 90 11.60 -17.36 9.10
C ALA A 90 10.97 -16.78 7.81
N ALA A 91 11.79 -16.51 6.78
CA ALA A 91 11.28 -16.06 5.48
C ALA A 91 10.38 -17.11 4.81
N SER A 92 10.74 -18.39 4.88
CA SER A 92 9.90 -19.47 4.35
C SER A 92 8.56 -19.60 5.07
N VAL A 93 8.55 -19.46 6.40
CA VAL A 93 7.33 -19.45 7.20
C VAL A 93 6.46 -18.24 6.85
N LEU A 94 7.05 -17.05 6.69
CA LEU A 94 6.31 -15.87 6.25
C LEU A 94 5.72 -16.02 4.84
N ILE A 95 6.46 -16.61 3.90
CA ILE A 95 5.96 -16.88 2.55
C ILE A 95 4.81 -17.89 2.59
N ILE A 96 4.90 -18.92 3.41
CA ILE A 96 3.82 -19.91 3.61
C ILE A 96 2.60 -19.22 4.24
N LEU A 97 2.77 -18.43 5.29
CA LEU A 97 1.68 -17.67 5.93
C LEU A 97 1.03 -16.68 4.96
N PHE A 98 1.83 -15.97 4.16
CA PHE A 98 1.33 -15.08 3.12
C PHE A 98 0.61 -15.84 2.01
N SER A 99 1.11 -17.01 1.63
CA SER A 99 0.52 -17.81 0.54
C SER A 99 -0.79 -18.46 0.98
N VAL A 100 -0.87 -18.99 2.21
CA VAL A 100 -2.11 -19.51 2.82
C VAL A 100 -3.11 -18.39 3.02
N GLY A 101 -2.69 -17.26 3.59
CA GLY A 101 -3.54 -16.07 3.73
C GLY A 101 -4.01 -15.55 2.38
N PHE A 102 -3.14 -15.44 1.38
CA PHE A 102 -3.49 -14.98 0.04
C PHE A 102 -4.46 -15.92 -0.66
N TYR A 103 -4.33 -17.24 -0.48
CA TYR A 103 -5.24 -18.22 -1.06
C TYR A 103 -6.66 -18.09 -0.48
N GLU A 104 -6.79 -17.93 0.85
CA GLU A 104 -8.08 -17.64 1.48
C GLU A 104 -8.65 -16.28 1.03
N TYR A 105 -7.79 -15.27 0.89
CA TYR A 105 -8.19 -13.93 0.45
C TYR A 105 -8.59 -13.85 -1.03
N ALA A 106 -7.98 -14.64 -1.92
CA ALA A 106 -8.33 -14.67 -3.34
C ALA A 106 -9.78 -15.12 -3.58
N GLY A 107 -10.31 -15.95 -2.68
CA GLY A 107 -11.69 -16.45 -2.69
C GLY A 107 -12.73 -15.48 -2.11
N ILE A 108 -12.32 -14.41 -1.41
CA ILE A 108 -13.25 -13.46 -0.80
C ILE A 108 -13.99 -12.68 -1.90
N SER A 109 -15.30 -12.90 -1.95
CA SER A 109 -16.26 -12.26 -2.83
C SER A 109 -17.54 -11.93 -2.07
N GLY A 110 -18.37 -11.03 -2.61
CA GLY A 110 -19.67 -10.73 -2.01
C GLY A 110 -20.51 -11.99 -1.79
N GLU A 111 -20.49 -12.92 -2.74
CA GLU A 111 -21.22 -14.20 -2.64
C GLU A 111 -20.69 -15.08 -1.50
N SER A 112 -19.36 -15.19 -1.32
CA SER A 112 -18.78 -15.96 -0.21
C SER A 112 -19.16 -15.37 1.14
N ILE A 113 -19.12 -14.04 1.28
CA ILE A 113 -19.47 -13.35 2.53
C ILE A 113 -20.96 -13.56 2.82
N TYR A 114 -21.81 -13.46 1.80
CA TYR A 114 -23.24 -13.76 1.91
C TYR A 114 -23.47 -15.21 2.36
N LYS A 115 -22.82 -16.19 1.74
CA LYS A 115 -22.97 -17.61 2.09
C LYS A 115 -22.59 -17.89 3.54
N ASP A 116 -21.50 -17.29 4.02
CA ASP A 116 -21.00 -17.51 5.38
C ASP A 116 -21.87 -16.82 6.44
N SER A 117 -22.47 -15.68 6.10
CA SER A 117 -23.08 -14.77 7.09
C SER A 117 -24.60 -14.68 7.00
N PHE A 118 -25.22 -15.14 5.91
CA PHE A 118 -26.66 -15.05 5.70
C PHE A 118 -27.41 -16.01 6.60
N GLN A 119 -28.30 -15.43 7.41
CA GLN A 119 -29.24 -16.16 8.23
C GLN A 119 -30.65 -15.84 7.74
N PRO A 120 -31.41 -16.83 7.25
CA PRO A 120 -32.80 -16.63 6.87
C PRO A 120 -33.59 -16.06 8.04
N TYR A 121 -34.33 -14.99 7.81
CA TYR A 121 -35.26 -14.49 8.82
C TYR A 121 -36.35 -15.52 9.06
N ARG A 122 -36.64 -15.78 10.33
CA ARG A 122 -37.81 -16.56 10.75
C ARG A 122 -38.70 -15.64 11.54
N ALA A 123 -39.95 -15.49 11.12
CA ALA A 123 -40.93 -14.80 11.94
C ALA A 123 -41.06 -15.57 13.27
N GLY A 124 -40.91 -14.89 14.40
CA GLY A 124 -41.15 -15.49 15.70
C GLY A 124 -42.61 -15.95 15.81
N GLN A 125 -42.84 -17.12 16.41
CA GLN A 125 -44.20 -17.64 16.63
C GLN A 125 -45.03 -16.78 17.61
N THR A 126 -44.42 -15.82 18.29
CA THR A 126 -45.05 -15.02 19.37
C THR A 126 -45.69 -13.71 18.88
N ARG A 127 -46.57 -13.79 17.88
CA ARG A 127 -47.64 -12.79 17.63
C ARG A 127 -48.93 -13.53 17.23
N GLU A 128 -49.35 -14.48 18.06
CA GLU A 128 -50.60 -15.23 17.89
C GLU A 128 -51.88 -14.38 18.03
N ALA A 129 -51.76 -13.09 18.40
CA ALA A 129 -52.91 -12.19 18.54
C ALA A 129 -53.55 -11.73 17.21
N GLY A 130 -53.27 -12.36 16.07
CA GLY A 130 -53.75 -11.85 14.78
C GLY A 130 -53.74 -12.80 13.57
N ILE A 131 -53.73 -14.12 13.73
CA ILE A 131 -53.79 -15.04 12.56
C ILE A 131 -55.03 -14.76 11.68
N ASN A 132 -56.12 -14.27 12.28
CA ASN A 132 -57.35 -13.90 11.57
C ASN A 132 -57.24 -12.58 10.79
N THR A 133 -56.31 -11.70 11.13
CA THR A 133 -56.07 -10.40 10.44
C THR A 133 -54.77 -10.38 9.62
N ALA A 134 -54.00 -11.47 9.64
CA ALA A 134 -52.76 -11.61 8.86
C ALA A 134 -53.07 -11.64 7.35
N SER A 135 -52.28 -10.89 6.57
CA SER A 135 -52.41 -10.89 5.11
C SER A 135 -52.06 -12.25 4.51
N THR A 136 -52.49 -12.51 3.27
CA THR A 136 -52.16 -13.76 2.56
C THR A 136 -50.66 -13.96 2.43
N VAL A 137 -49.92 -12.87 2.23
CA VAL A 137 -48.45 -12.83 2.22
C VAL A 137 -47.86 -13.26 3.58
N GLU A 138 -48.38 -12.74 4.69
CA GLU A 138 -47.91 -13.12 6.03
C GLU A 138 -48.16 -14.60 6.33
N LYS A 139 -49.35 -15.10 6.01
CA LYS A 139 -49.70 -16.53 6.19
C LYS A 139 -48.77 -17.44 5.38
N ALA A 140 -48.51 -17.09 4.12
CA ALA A 140 -47.58 -17.83 3.27
C ALA A 140 -46.13 -17.79 3.79
N PHE A 141 -45.71 -16.65 4.36
CA PHE A 141 -44.38 -16.47 4.91
C PHE A 141 -44.17 -17.31 6.17
N VAL A 142 -45.12 -17.28 7.11
CA VAL A 142 -45.10 -18.11 8.34
C VAL A 142 -45.14 -19.59 8.00
N SER A 143 -45.86 -19.97 6.94
CA SER A 143 -45.91 -21.34 6.43
C SER A 143 -44.64 -21.77 5.67
N ASN A 144 -43.61 -20.91 5.61
CA ASN A 144 -42.35 -21.14 4.90
C ASN A 144 -42.54 -21.48 3.41
N GLN A 145 -43.48 -20.80 2.74
CA GLN A 145 -43.79 -20.98 1.31
C GLN A 145 -43.34 -19.76 0.48
N PRO A 146 -42.02 -19.59 0.21
CA PRO A 146 -41.49 -18.38 -0.40
C PRO A 146 -42.02 -18.12 -1.83
N LYS A 147 -42.34 -19.17 -2.59
CA LYS A 147 -42.96 -19.02 -3.92
C LYS A 147 -44.39 -18.47 -3.83
N GLN A 148 -45.15 -18.91 -2.82
CA GLN A 148 -46.50 -18.41 -2.59
C GLN A 148 -46.47 -16.96 -2.12
N VAL A 149 -45.55 -16.59 -1.22
CA VAL A 149 -45.33 -15.20 -0.82
C VAL A 149 -45.12 -14.30 -2.03
N ILE A 150 -44.25 -14.70 -2.94
CA ILE A 150 -43.97 -13.92 -4.17
C ILE A 150 -45.23 -13.79 -5.03
N ASN A 151 -45.94 -14.89 -5.27
CA ASN A 151 -47.16 -14.86 -6.09
C ASN A 151 -48.26 -13.99 -5.48
N GLU A 152 -48.43 -14.00 -4.15
CA GLU A 152 -49.41 -13.16 -3.47
C GLU A 152 -48.97 -11.69 -3.46
N PHE A 153 -47.68 -11.42 -3.22
CA PHE A 153 -47.13 -10.07 -3.22
C PHE A 153 -47.26 -9.38 -4.59
N GLU A 154 -47.01 -10.11 -5.69
CA GLU A 154 -47.12 -9.55 -7.06
C GLU A 154 -48.56 -9.16 -7.45
N LYS A 155 -49.58 -9.57 -6.67
CA LYS A 155 -50.99 -9.16 -6.85
C LYS A 155 -51.35 -7.88 -6.10
N ILE A 156 -50.49 -7.38 -5.22
CA ILE A 156 -50.79 -6.24 -4.34
C ILE A 156 -50.35 -4.94 -5.00
N THR A 157 -51.30 -4.01 -5.20
CA THR A 157 -51.02 -2.70 -5.82
C THR A 157 -50.29 -1.74 -4.87
N THR A 158 -50.61 -1.79 -3.58
CA THR A 158 -50.04 -0.92 -2.54
C THR A 158 -49.58 -1.75 -1.35
N PRO A 159 -48.40 -2.41 -1.42
CA PRO A 159 -47.92 -3.26 -0.35
C PRO A 159 -47.56 -2.49 0.91
N SER A 160 -47.85 -3.09 2.06
CA SER A 160 -47.38 -2.62 3.36
C SER A 160 -45.89 -2.90 3.59
N GLU A 161 -45.29 -2.27 4.59
CA GLU A 161 -43.87 -2.49 4.96
C GLU A 161 -43.59 -3.97 5.30
N LYS A 162 -44.54 -4.61 5.99
CA LYS A 162 -44.46 -6.04 6.33
C LYS A 162 -44.48 -6.91 5.06
N GLU A 163 -45.31 -6.57 4.09
CA GLU A 163 -45.41 -7.33 2.82
C GLU A 163 -44.17 -7.14 1.96
N TYR A 164 -43.63 -5.91 1.88
CA TYR A 164 -42.33 -5.67 1.27
C TYR A 164 -41.23 -6.50 1.95
N PHE A 165 -41.21 -6.56 3.28
CA PHE A 165 -40.18 -7.27 4.02
C PHE A 165 -40.23 -8.78 3.74
N TYR A 166 -41.41 -9.39 3.88
CA TYR A 166 -41.59 -10.83 3.62
C TYR A 166 -41.35 -11.20 2.15
N ALA A 167 -41.74 -10.33 1.21
CA ALA A 167 -41.40 -10.52 -0.20
C ALA A 167 -39.90 -10.44 -0.44
N GLY A 168 -39.20 -9.46 0.16
CA GLY A 168 -37.75 -9.32 0.07
C GLY A 168 -37.01 -10.57 0.55
N GLN A 169 -37.40 -11.11 1.71
CA GLN A 169 -36.86 -12.35 2.24
C GLN A 169 -37.16 -13.56 1.33
N SER A 170 -38.37 -13.63 0.77
CA SER A 170 -38.75 -14.72 -0.13
C SER A 170 -38.01 -14.65 -1.47
N PHE A 171 -37.74 -13.45 -1.99
CA PHE A 171 -36.87 -13.25 -3.14
C PHE A 171 -35.43 -13.68 -2.87
N LEU A 172 -34.89 -13.44 -1.66
CA LEU A 172 -33.56 -13.97 -1.30
C LEU A 172 -33.54 -15.51 -1.24
N ASN A 173 -34.58 -16.12 -0.66
CA ASN A 173 -34.72 -17.58 -0.56
C ASN A 173 -34.87 -18.26 -1.93
N THR A 174 -35.39 -17.53 -2.93
CA THR A 174 -35.52 -18.01 -4.32
C THR A 174 -34.42 -17.50 -5.24
N SER A 175 -33.32 -16.98 -4.69
CA SER A 175 -32.14 -16.51 -5.43
C SER A 175 -32.44 -15.40 -6.45
N GLN A 176 -33.34 -14.48 -6.09
CA GLN A 176 -33.71 -13.28 -6.87
C GLN A 176 -33.25 -11.98 -6.17
N PRO A 177 -31.93 -11.76 -5.97
CA PRO A 177 -31.44 -10.67 -5.12
C PRO A 177 -31.76 -9.28 -5.67
N LYS A 178 -31.87 -9.11 -7.01
CA LYS A 178 -32.31 -7.83 -7.61
C LYS A 178 -33.72 -7.44 -7.18
N LYS A 179 -34.65 -8.39 -7.10
CA LYS A 179 -36.02 -8.13 -6.64
C LYS A 179 -36.03 -7.82 -5.14
N ALA A 180 -35.26 -8.57 -4.35
CA ALA A 180 -35.10 -8.34 -2.91
C ALA A 180 -34.57 -6.92 -2.59
N ILE A 181 -33.56 -6.46 -3.32
CA ILE A 181 -33.02 -5.09 -3.19
C ILE A 181 -34.13 -4.05 -3.35
N ARG A 182 -35.04 -4.22 -4.31
CA ARG A 182 -36.16 -3.28 -4.51
C ARG A 182 -37.10 -3.27 -3.32
N CYS A 183 -37.47 -4.44 -2.80
CA CYS A 183 -38.34 -4.58 -1.64
C CYS A 183 -37.78 -3.88 -0.39
N PHE A 184 -36.50 -4.12 -0.05
CA PHE A 184 -35.90 -3.48 1.14
C PHE A 184 -35.69 -1.98 0.94
N ASN A 185 -35.35 -1.54 -0.28
CA ASN A 185 -35.26 -0.11 -0.57
C ASN A 185 -36.62 0.60 -0.41
N SER A 186 -37.74 -0.06 -0.74
CA SER A 186 -39.09 0.51 -0.52
C SER A 186 -39.37 0.78 0.96
N ILE A 187 -38.80 -0.03 1.87
CA ILE A 187 -38.93 0.17 3.33
C ILE A 187 -38.00 1.31 3.78
N ILE A 188 -36.71 1.24 3.45
CA ILE A 188 -35.69 2.19 3.94
C ILE A 188 -35.89 3.60 3.38
N SER A 189 -36.39 3.71 2.14
CA SER A 189 -36.64 5.01 1.52
C SER A 189 -37.90 5.70 2.04
N ASN A 190 -38.75 5.00 2.79
CA ASN A 190 -39.92 5.58 3.44
C ASN A 190 -39.51 6.24 4.77
N PRO A 191 -39.50 7.59 4.88
CA PRO A 191 -39.10 8.27 6.11
C PRO A 191 -40.06 8.00 7.28
N SER A 192 -41.30 7.63 6.99
CA SER A 192 -42.32 7.28 7.99
C SER A 192 -42.26 5.81 8.42
N SER A 193 -41.29 5.04 7.91
CA SER A 193 -41.17 3.62 8.25
C SER A 193 -40.76 3.43 9.70
N THR A 194 -41.55 2.63 10.40
CA THR A 194 -41.35 2.29 11.82
C THR A 194 -41.13 0.80 12.03
N LEU A 195 -41.44 -0.04 11.03
CA LEU A 195 -41.37 -1.49 11.12
C LEU A 195 -40.28 -2.02 10.18
N PHE A 196 -39.51 -3.00 10.68
CA PHE A 196 -38.50 -3.74 9.89
C PHE A 196 -37.38 -2.90 9.29
N LYS A 197 -37.17 -1.66 9.76
CA LYS A 197 -36.18 -0.75 9.15
C LYS A 197 -34.76 -1.29 9.31
N GLU A 198 -34.36 -1.61 10.53
CA GLU A 198 -33.02 -2.15 10.84
C GLU A 198 -32.79 -3.53 10.21
N GLU A 199 -33.82 -4.38 10.21
CA GLU A 199 -33.81 -5.65 9.48
C GLU A 199 -33.63 -5.44 7.99
N SER A 200 -34.34 -4.46 7.41
CA SER A 200 -34.23 -4.14 5.99
C SER A 200 -32.86 -3.58 5.64
N GLU A 201 -32.24 -2.75 6.49
CA GLU A 201 -30.88 -2.24 6.28
C GLU A 201 -29.87 -3.39 6.19
N TYR A 202 -29.95 -4.35 7.10
CA TYR A 202 -29.10 -5.54 7.08
C TYR A 202 -29.38 -6.42 5.86
N TYR A 203 -30.63 -6.79 5.61
CA TYR A 203 -30.97 -7.70 4.51
C TYR A 203 -30.81 -7.04 3.13
N LEU A 204 -30.89 -5.71 3.02
CA LEU A 204 -30.50 -4.98 1.82
C LEU A 204 -29.01 -5.11 1.56
N ALA A 205 -28.17 -4.92 2.58
CA ALA A 205 -26.72 -5.08 2.46
C ALA A 205 -26.35 -6.51 2.05
N MET A 206 -27.01 -7.51 2.63
CA MET A 206 -26.86 -8.92 2.24
C MET A 206 -27.33 -9.18 0.81
N SER A 207 -28.43 -8.56 0.39
CA SER A 207 -28.92 -8.65 -0.99
C SER A 207 -27.94 -8.06 -1.99
N TYR A 208 -27.27 -6.96 -1.65
CA TYR A 208 -26.21 -6.38 -2.46
C TYR A 208 -25.00 -7.32 -2.58
N LEU A 209 -24.60 -7.98 -1.49
CA LEU A 209 -23.53 -8.99 -1.52
C LEU A 209 -23.87 -10.14 -2.48
N LYS A 210 -25.07 -10.73 -2.36
CA LYS A 210 -25.57 -11.80 -3.25
C LYS A 210 -25.70 -11.34 -4.71
N ASN A 211 -25.99 -10.06 -4.93
CA ASN A 211 -26.09 -9.48 -6.27
C ASN A 211 -24.74 -9.02 -6.85
N ARG A 212 -23.61 -9.39 -6.23
CA ARG A 212 -22.25 -8.97 -6.63
C ARG A 212 -22.05 -7.44 -6.63
N GLN A 213 -22.76 -6.71 -5.77
CA GLN A 213 -22.69 -5.26 -5.61
C GLN A 213 -22.09 -4.89 -4.25
N ALA A 214 -20.91 -5.45 -3.94
CA ALA A 214 -20.27 -5.26 -2.63
C ALA A 214 -19.97 -3.79 -2.31
N SER A 215 -19.72 -2.95 -3.32
CA SER A 215 -19.57 -1.50 -3.19
C SER A 215 -20.79 -0.80 -2.58
N LYS A 216 -22.01 -1.29 -2.86
CA LYS A 216 -23.25 -0.77 -2.27
C LYS A 216 -23.55 -1.39 -0.90
N ALA A 217 -23.05 -2.58 -0.63
CA ALA A 217 -23.23 -3.25 0.66
C ALA A 217 -22.38 -2.61 1.76
N TYR A 218 -21.14 -2.22 1.45
CA TYR A 218 -20.21 -1.64 2.42
C TYR A 218 -20.76 -0.45 3.23
N PRO A 219 -21.35 0.61 2.64
CA PRO A 219 -21.83 1.74 3.42
C PRO A 219 -22.94 1.35 4.40
N LEU A 220 -23.82 0.41 4.05
CA LEU A 220 -24.88 -0.09 4.93
C LEU A 220 -24.29 -0.86 6.12
N PHE A 221 -23.36 -1.78 5.87
CA PHE A 221 -22.70 -2.49 6.98
C PHE A 221 -21.88 -1.55 7.86
N ASN A 222 -21.21 -0.55 7.28
CA ASN A 222 -20.48 0.44 8.06
C ASN A 222 -21.42 1.28 8.96
N LEU A 223 -22.64 1.58 8.49
CA LEU A 223 -23.67 2.21 9.30
C LEU A 223 -24.10 1.31 10.46
N ILE A 224 -24.40 0.04 10.18
CA ILE A 224 -24.79 -0.96 11.18
C ILE A 224 -23.69 -1.15 12.25
N TYR A 225 -22.43 -1.20 11.84
CA TYR A 225 -21.29 -1.31 12.76
C TYR A 225 -21.11 -0.09 13.67
N LYS A 226 -21.36 1.11 13.15
CA LYS A 226 -21.23 2.36 13.91
C LYS A 226 -22.38 2.58 14.88
N ASN A 227 -23.59 2.15 14.53
CA ASN A 227 -24.75 2.25 15.39
C ASN A 227 -24.78 1.05 16.36
N LYS A 228 -24.36 1.27 17.61
CA LYS A 228 -24.29 0.22 18.65
C LYS A 228 -25.66 -0.32 19.06
N ASP A 229 -26.72 0.49 18.89
CA ASP A 229 -28.09 0.11 19.25
C ASP A 229 -28.80 -0.64 18.12
N HIS A 230 -28.20 -0.74 16.93
CA HIS A 230 -28.78 -1.42 15.79
C HIS A 230 -28.88 -2.93 16.04
N LEU A 231 -30.02 -3.54 15.73
CA LEU A 231 -30.33 -4.96 15.96
C LEU A 231 -29.28 -5.95 15.42
N PHE A 232 -28.59 -5.57 14.34
CA PHE A 232 -27.57 -6.38 13.68
C PHE A 232 -26.11 -5.94 13.96
N ASN A 233 -25.88 -5.02 14.89
CA ASN A 233 -24.52 -4.52 15.20
C ASN A 233 -23.54 -5.66 15.51
N GLU A 234 -23.93 -6.58 16.40
CA GLU A 234 -23.09 -7.71 16.83
C GLU A 234 -22.70 -8.65 15.67
N ARG A 235 -23.49 -8.67 14.59
CA ARG A 235 -23.23 -9.50 13.41
C ARG A 235 -22.24 -8.86 12.44
N VAL A 236 -21.96 -7.57 12.59
CA VAL A 236 -21.09 -6.81 11.70
C VAL A 236 -19.83 -6.44 12.46
N SER A 237 -18.85 -7.35 12.50
CA SER A 237 -17.55 -7.08 13.14
C SER A 237 -16.64 -6.22 12.25
N ILE A 238 -15.57 -5.68 12.84
CA ILE A 238 -14.52 -4.98 12.08
C ILE A 238 -13.89 -5.86 11.00
N TRP A 239 -13.68 -7.14 11.29
CA TRP A 239 -13.18 -8.13 10.32
C TRP A 239 -14.17 -8.37 9.19
N PHE A 240 -15.46 -8.43 9.50
CA PHE A 240 -16.51 -8.51 8.49
C PHE A 240 -16.48 -7.31 7.55
N LEU A 241 -16.33 -6.08 8.09
CA LEU A 241 -16.22 -4.87 7.28
C LEU A 241 -15.01 -4.89 6.35
N TYR A 242 -13.85 -5.36 6.83
CA TYR A 242 -12.67 -5.50 5.97
C TYR A 242 -12.90 -6.48 4.82
N ARG A 243 -13.55 -7.63 5.08
CA ARG A 243 -13.92 -8.58 4.02
C ARG A 243 -14.83 -7.94 2.97
N VAL A 244 -15.86 -7.21 3.40
CA VAL A 244 -16.79 -6.52 2.48
C VAL A 244 -16.09 -5.42 1.69
N LYS A 245 -15.22 -4.63 2.35
CA LYS A 245 -14.43 -3.58 1.69
C LYS A 245 -13.51 -4.16 0.62
N PHE A 246 -12.82 -5.24 0.93
CA PHE A 246 -11.97 -5.93 -0.03
C PHE A 246 -12.78 -6.46 -1.22
N ALA A 247 -13.92 -7.10 -0.95
CA ALA A 247 -14.83 -7.56 -2.00
C ALA A 247 -15.35 -6.41 -2.88
N SER A 248 -15.54 -5.21 -2.31
CA SER A 248 -15.97 -4.03 -3.07
C SER A 248 -14.93 -3.56 -4.09
N TRP A 249 -13.64 -3.61 -3.74
CA TRP A 249 -12.55 -3.22 -4.64
C TRP A 249 -12.39 -4.17 -5.83
N LYS A 250 -12.73 -5.44 -5.67
CA LYS A 250 -12.72 -6.43 -6.77
C LYS A 250 -13.92 -6.29 -7.72
N SER A 251 -15.00 -5.64 -7.27
CA SER A 251 -16.25 -5.49 -8.03
C SER A 251 -16.40 -4.13 -8.74
N SER A 252 -15.48 -3.20 -8.50
CA SER A 252 -15.37 -1.91 -9.18
C SER A 252 -14.52 -2.04 -10.44
#